data_AF-A0A484KSV1-F1
#
_entry.id   AF-A0A484KSV1-F1
#
_cell.length_a   1.000
_cell.length_b   1.000
_cell.length_c   1.000
_cell.angle_alpha   90.00
_cell.angle_beta   90.00
_cell.angle_gamma   90.00
#
_symmetry.space_group_name_H-M   'P 1'
#
loop_
_entity.id
_entity.type
_entity.pdbx_description
1 polymer ?
#
loop_
_entity_poly.entity_id
_entity_poly.type
_entity_poly.pdbx_seq_one_letter_code
_entity_poly.pdbx_strand_id
1 'polypeptide(L)' 'MAQREMIVTNTPAKDLAYTNLAYCSPADLRNFVVPGSNLAYALVANAFVLSVSYPFVLGFGVISVISSSALREHGT' A
#
# COMPACT_ATOMS: atom_id res chain seq x y z
N MET A 1 16.81 -8.23 6.64
CA MET A 1 15.78 -7.85 5.64
C MET A 1 16.24 -6.57 4.98
N ALA A 2 16.16 -6.46 3.66
CA ALA A 2 16.57 -5.23 2.98
C ALA A 2 15.48 -4.17 3.18
N GLN A 3 15.85 -3.01 3.72
CA GLN A 3 14.98 -1.83 3.73
C GLN A 3 15.03 -1.17 2.36
N ARG A 4 13.89 -0.73 1.85
CA ARG A 4 13.78 -0.07 0.55
C ARG A 4 13.14 1.30 0.72
N GLU A 5 13.75 2.30 0.11
CA GLU A 5 13.17 3.63 0.02
C GLU A 5 12.12 3.65 -1.10
N MET A 6 10.95 4.22 -0.79
CA MET A 6 9.82 4.31 -1.71
C MET A 6 9.14 5.68 -1.58
N ILE A 7 8.63 6.20 -2.70
CA ILE A 7 7.83 7.42 -2.71
C ILE A 7 6.44 7.08 -2.20
N VAL A 8 5.98 7.79 -1.17
CA VAL A 8 4.63 7.65 -0.63
C VAL A 8 3.67 8.56 -1.39
N THR A 9 2.56 8.00 -1.86
CA THR A 9 1.48 8.74 -2.51
C THR A 9 0.12 8.42 -1.87
N ASN A 10 -0.90 9.20 -2.23
CA ASN A 10 -2.28 8.96 -1.83
C ASN A 10 -2.92 7.87 -2.69
N THR A 11 -3.81 7.07 -2.09
CA THR A 11 -4.66 6.13 -2.82
C THR A 11 -5.50 6.86 -3.87
N PRO A 12 -5.34 6.52 -5.17
CA PRO A 12 -5.86 7.33 -6.27
C PRO A 12 -7.38 7.19 -6.47
N ALA A 13 -8.02 6.20 -5.85
CA ALA A 13 -9.45 5.95 -5.99
C ALA A 13 -10.12 5.73 -4.63
N LYS A 14 -11.33 6.28 -4.48
CA LYS A 14 -12.08 6.31 -3.22
C LYS A 14 -12.52 4.92 -2.77
N ASP A 15 -12.97 4.09 -3.69
CA ASP A 15 -13.31 2.69 -3.47
C ASP A 15 -12.13 1.89 -2.91
N LEU A 16 -10.92 2.15 -3.41
CA LEU A 16 -9.70 1.52 -2.93
C LEU A 16 -9.33 1.98 -1.52
N ALA A 17 -9.66 3.22 -1.13
CA ALA A 17 -9.41 3.72 0.22
C ALA A 17 -10.21 2.99 1.30
N TYR A 18 -11.37 2.40 0.95
CA TYR A 18 -12.19 1.63 1.89
C TYR A 18 -11.68 0.21 2.15
N THR A 19 -10.68 -0.26 1.40
CA THR A 19 -10.13 -1.63 1.57
C THR A 19 -9.15 -1.76 2.73
N ASN A 20 -8.68 -0.64 3.28
CA ASN A 20 -7.60 -0.59 4.27
C ASN A 20 -6.27 -1.22 3.80
N LEU A 21 -6.00 -1.22 2.49
CA LEU A 21 -4.77 -1.75 1.89
C LEU A 21 -3.81 -0.63 1.47
N ALA A 22 -2.51 -0.94 1.52
CA ALA A 22 -1.51 -0.20 0.77
C ALA A 22 -1.39 -0.80 -0.65
N TYR A 23 -1.02 0.03 -1.63
CA TYR A 23 -0.89 -0.41 -3.01
C TYR A 23 0.48 -0.12 -3.59
N CYS A 24 1.01 -1.02 -4.41
CA CYS A 24 2.26 -0.84 -5.14
C CYS A 24 2.19 -1.46 -6.54
N SER A 25 3.23 -1.26 -7.34
CA SER A 25 3.35 -1.95 -8.63
C SER A 25 3.42 -3.49 -8.44
N PRO A 26 3.00 -4.30 -9.43
CA PRO A 26 3.15 -5.77 -9.36
C PRO A 26 4.62 -6.23 -9.23
N ALA A 27 5.57 -5.44 -9.76
CA ALA A 27 7.00 -5.72 -9.62
C ALA A 27 7.48 -5.48 -8.18
N ASP A 28 6.99 -4.43 -7.53
CA ASP A 28 7.33 -4.14 -6.14
C ASP A 28 6.66 -5.10 -5.15
N LEU A 29 5.45 -5.58 -5.45
CA LEU A 29 4.69 -6.51 -4.60
C LEU A 29 5.49 -7.76 -4.24
N ARG A 30 6.29 -8.28 -5.18
CA ARG A 30 7.12 -9.48 -4.98
C ARG A 30 8.11 -9.33 -3.82
N ASN A 31 8.47 -8.11 -3.44
CA ASN A 31 9.36 -7.83 -2.32
C ASN A 31 8.64 -7.90 -0.95
N PHE A 32 7.30 -7.90 -0.95
CA PHE A 32 6.47 -7.89 0.27
C PHE A 32 5.79 -9.24 0.53
N VAL A 33 5.88 -10.20 -0.40
CA VAL A 33 5.25 -11.52 -0.26
C VAL A 33 5.88 -12.29 0.89
N VAL A 34 5.04 -12.83 1.76
CA VAL A 34 5.46 -13.76 2.81
C VAL A 34 5.66 -15.15 2.19
N PRO A 35 6.87 -15.74 2.27
CA PRO A 35 7.17 -17.04 1.69
C PRO A 35 6.19 -18.13 2.14
N GLY A 36 5.73 -18.96 1.20
CA GLY A 36 4.77 -20.03 1.48
C GLY A 36 3.33 -19.56 1.70
N SER A 37 3.01 -18.30 1.42
CA SER A 37 1.67 -17.75 1.55
C SER A 37 1.27 -16.88 0.35
N ASN A 38 -0.01 -16.54 0.27
CA ASN A 38 -0.54 -15.55 -0.68
C ASN A 38 -0.68 -14.15 -0.04
N LEU A 39 0.00 -13.90 1.07
CA LEU A 39 -0.06 -12.64 1.81
C LEU A 39 1.14 -11.76 1.48
N ALA A 40 0.93 -10.44 1.43
CA ALA A 40 1.99 -9.46 1.29
C ALA A 40 1.86 -8.37 2.35
N TYR A 41 2.95 -8.08 3.05
CA TYR A 41 3.01 -7.08 4.13
C TYR A 41 4.20 -6.15 3.97
N ALA A 42 3.98 -4.86 4.24
CA ALA A 42 5.04 -3.87 4.32
C ALA A 42 5.12 -3.31 5.75
N LEU A 43 6.34 -3.27 6.29
CA LEU A 43 6.66 -2.48 7.48
C LEU A 43 7.06 -1.07 7.04
N VAL A 44 6.19 -0.09 7.27
CA VAL A 44 6.40 1.30 6.90
C VAL A 44 6.92 2.09 8.10
N ALA A 45 8.02 2.81 7.89
CA ALA A 45 8.66 3.67 8.90
C ALA A 45 8.92 2.97 10.26
N ASN A 46 9.12 1.65 10.24
CA ASN A 46 9.29 0.81 11.44
C ASN A 46 8.14 0.91 12.47
N ALA A 47 6.97 1.39 12.06
CA ALA A 47 5.86 1.70 12.96
C ALA A 47 4.55 1.03 12.54
N PHE A 48 4.31 0.88 11.23
CA PHE A 48 3.03 0.40 10.71
C PHE A 48 3.23 -0.83 9.84
N VAL A 49 2.49 -1.90 10.15
CA VAL A 49 2.38 -3.07 9.27
C VAL A 49 1.11 -2.91 8.44
N LEU A 50 1.25 -2.85 7.13
CA LEU A 50 0.14 -2.70 6.19
C LEU A 50 0.06 -3.93 5.28
N SER A 51 -1.15 -4.41 5.04
CA SER A 51 -1.43 -5.37 3.97
C SER A 51 -1.26 -4.69 2.62
N VAL A 52 -0.49 -5.31 1.72
CA VAL A 52 -0.15 -4.73 0.41
C VAL A 52 -0.88 -5.49 -0.70
N SER A 53 -1.42 -4.75 -1.65
CA SER A 53 -2.06 -5.32 -2.84
C SER A 53 -1.71 -4.52 -4.10
N TYR A 54 -2.21 -4.99 -5.22
CA TYR A 54 -2.15 -4.34 -6.53
C TYR A 54 -3.53 -4.51 -7.16
N PRO A 55 -4.08 -3.48 -7.80
CA PRO A 55 -4.48 -3.77 -9.18
C PRO A 55 -4.10 -2.69 -10.19
N PHE A 56 -3.66 -1.50 -9.77
CA PHE A 56 -3.42 -0.38 -10.67
C PHE A 56 -1.94 -0.08 -10.85
N VAL A 57 -1.60 0.49 -12.01
CA VAL A 57 -0.21 0.74 -12.41
C VAL A 57 0.33 1.94 -11.65
N LEU A 58 1.02 1.68 -10.56
CA LEU A 58 1.92 2.64 -9.93
C LEU A 58 3.30 2.56 -10.57
N GLY A 59 4.03 3.68 -10.54
CA GLY A 59 5.44 3.70 -10.87
C GLY A 59 6.25 2.77 -9.95
N PHE A 60 7.37 2.25 -10.46
CA PHE A 60 8.28 1.42 -9.67
C PHE A 60 8.85 2.23 -8.49
N GLY A 61 8.91 1.62 -7.30
CA GLY A 61 9.36 2.31 -6.08
C GLY A 61 8.34 3.27 -5.49
N VAL A 62 7.06 3.17 -5.88
CA VAL A 62 5.97 3.97 -5.30
C VAL A 62 5.07 3.07 -4.45
N ILE A 63 4.72 3.55 -3.26
CA ILE A 63 3.70 2.94 -2.40
C ILE A 63 2.60 3.94 -2.11
N SER A 64 1.36 3.51 -2.30
CA SER A 64 0.18 4.28 -2.00
C SER A 64 -0.37 3.87 -0.64
N VAL A 65 -0.64 4.85 0.22
CA VAL A 65 -1.26 4.64 1.53
C VAL A 65 -2.55 5.45 1.65
N ILE A 66 -3.45 4.97 2.50
CA ILE A 66 -4.72 5.65 2.74
C ILE A 66 -4.46 6.91 3.56
N SER A 67 -4.86 8.05 3.02
CA SER A 67 -4.89 9.30 3.77
C SER A 67 -6.18 9.37 4.59
N SER A 68 -6.09 9.91 5.81
CA SER A 68 -7.27 10.18 6.66
C SER A 68 -8.30 11.09 5.99
N SER A 69 -7.88 11.92 5.03
CA SER A 69 -8.78 12.73 4.21
C SER A 69 -9.69 11.90 3.31
N ALA A 70 -9.23 10.73 2.83
CA ALA A 70 -10.03 9.84 1.99
C ALA A 70 -11.21 9.19 2.73
N LEU A 71 -11.16 9.17 4.07
CA LEU A 71 -12.20 8.58 4.92
C LEU A 71 -13.23 9.60 5.44
N ARG A 72 -13.01 10.91 5.24
CA ARG A 72 -13.76 11.99 5.90
C ARG A 72 -15.08 12.39 5.25
N GLU A 73 -15.48 11.81 4.13
CA GLU A 73 -16.65 12.29 3.36
C GLU A 73 -18.02 11.66 3.74
N HIS A 74 -18.17 11.12 4.96
CA HIS A 74 -19.46 10.54 5.38
C HIS A 74 -19.88 11.04 6.78
N GLY A 75 -20.02 12.36 6.89
CA GLY A 75 -20.40 13.01 8.15
C GLY A 75 -20.84 14.47 7.95
N THR A 76 -21.80 14.70 7.06
CA THR A 76 -22.64 15.92 7.01
C THR A 76 -24.01 15.55 6.47
#